data_AF-A0A7X7ISB1-F1
#
_entry.id   AF-A0A7X7ISB1-F1
#
_cell.length_a   1.000
_cell.length_b   1.000
_cell.length_c   1.000
_cell.angle_alpha   90.00
_cell.angle_beta   90.00
_cell.angle_gamma   90.00
#
_symmetry.space_group_name_H-M   'P 1'
#
loop_
_entity.id
_entity.type
_entity.pdbx_description
1 polymer ?
#
loop_
_entity_poly.entity_id
_entity_poly.type
_entity_poly.pdbx_seq_one_letter_code
_entity_poly.pdbx_strand_id
1 'polypeptide(L)'
;MIGILSQVLLPRIQGGRVAAYEMLVITPAIANLIRENKVFRITSAIQTGAKSGMQLLDDHLFRLWENKTCTKEEVLMKANQVDELSAKIAATERGFFEDADEAKQRMNKKTKV
;
A
#
# COMPACT_ATOMS: atom_id res chain seq x y z
N MET A 1 -9.47 -24.57 5.57
CA MET A 1 -9.03 -23.16 5.70
C MET A 1 -9.29 -22.48 4.36
N ILE A 2 -9.86 -21.28 4.35
CA ILE A 2 -10.25 -20.56 3.10
C ILE A 2 -9.33 -19.38 2.77
N GLY A 3 -8.58 -18.87 3.76
CA GLY A 3 -7.66 -17.75 3.61
C GLY A 3 -6.92 -17.45 4.90
N ILE A 4 -5.93 -16.56 4.81
CA ILE A 4 -5.18 -15.97 5.92
C ILE A 4 -5.31 -14.46 5.82
N LEU A 5 -5.64 -13.83 6.94
CA LEU A 5 -5.61 -12.38 7.12
C LEU A 5 -4.55 -12.06 8.17
N SER A 6 -3.47 -11.41 7.75
CA SER A 6 -2.42 -10.93 8.66
C SER A 6 -2.60 -9.43 8.86
N GLN A 7 -2.72 -8.96 10.11
CA GLN A 7 -3.03 -7.57 10.40
C GLN A 7 -2.02 -6.91 11.34
N VAL A 8 -1.83 -5.61 11.15
CA VAL A 8 -1.06 -4.71 12.03
C VAL A 8 -1.90 -3.46 12.29
N LEU A 9 -1.90 -2.99 13.54
CA LEU A 9 -2.64 -1.78 13.92
C LEU A 9 -1.71 -0.56 13.94
N LEU A 10 -2.16 0.52 13.32
CA LEU A 10 -1.49 1.82 13.27
C LEU A 10 -2.35 2.89 13.92
N PRO A 11 -1.77 3.91 14.56
CA PRO A 11 -2.51 5.08 14.99
C PRO A 11 -3.04 5.86 13.76
N ARG A 12 -4.26 6.36 13.86
CA ARG A 12 -4.83 7.28 12.86
C ARG A 12 -4.42 8.72 13.19
N ILE A 13 -4.28 9.55 12.16
CA ILE A 13 -4.01 10.99 12.34
C ILE A 13 -5.12 11.68 13.18
N GLN A 14 -6.37 11.30 12.96
CA GLN A 14 -7.54 11.87 13.66
C GLN A 14 -7.85 11.18 15.01
N GLY A 15 -6.96 10.33 15.51
CA GLY A 15 -7.16 9.57 16.74
C GLY A 15 -7.78 8.18 16.51
N GLY A 16 -7.57 7.29 17.49
CA GLY A 16 -7.91 5.88 17.37
C GLY A 16 -6.88 5.08 16.55
N ARG A 17 -7.28 3.90 16.07
CA ARG A 17 -6.41 2.98 15.30
C ARG A 17 -7.06 2.52 14.00
N VAL A 18 -6.25 2.15 13.02
CA VAL A 18 -6.67 1.49 11.79
C VAL A 18 -5.85 0.22 11.58
N ALA A 19 -6.46 -0.80 10.98
CA ALA A 19 -5.76 -2.01 10.61
C ALA A 19 -5.22 -1.89 9.18
N ALA A 20 -3.91 -2.02 9.02
CA ALA A 20 -3.31 -2.47 7.78
C ALA A 20 -3.31 -4.00 7.77
N TYR A 21 -3.47 -4.61 6.60
CA TYR A 21 -3.50 -6.06 6.51
C TYR A 21 -3.06 -6.60 5.16
N GLU A 22 -2.49 -7.78 5.20
CA GLU A 22 -2.24 -8.67 4.07
C GLU A 22 -3.35 -9.73 4.01
N MET A 23 -3.87 -9.98 2.82
CA MET A 23 -4.91 -10.97 2.58
C MET A 23 -4.41 -12.01 1.57
N LEU A 24 -4.40 -13.27 1.99
CA LEU A 24 -4.12 -14.42 1.15
C LEU A 24 -5.36 -15.32 1.10
N VAL A 25 -5.91 -15.56 -0.08
CA VAL A 25 -6.97 -16.56 -0.29
C VAL A 25 -6.34 -17.89 -0.68
N ILE A 26 -6.77 -18.99 -0.07
CA ILE A 26 -6.19 -20.31 -0.36
C ILE A 26 -6.83 -20.87 -1.62
N THR A 27 -6.16 -20.64 -2.75
CA THR A 27 -6.52 -21.24 -4.06
C THR A 27 -5.83 -22.59 -4.24
N PRO A 28 -6.27 -23.43 -5.21
CA PRO A 28 -5.55 -24.65 -5.56
C PRO A 28 -4.06 -24.41 -5.92
N ALA A 29 -3.76 -23.28 -6.55
CA ALA A 29 -2.39 -22.88 -6.88
C ALA A 29 -1.56 -22.57 -5.62
N ILE A 30 -2.11 -21.79 -4.67
CA ILE A 30 -1.45 -21.53 -3.38
C ILE A 30 -1.23 -22.83 -2.60
N ALA A 31 -2.24 -23.70 -2.54
CA ALA A 31 -2.11 -25.00 -1.88
C ALA A 31 -1.00 -25.86 -2.50
N ASN A 32 -0.81 -25.76 -3.83
CA ASN A 32 0.28 -26.45 -4.52
C ASN A 32 1.66 -25.86 -4.15
N LEU A 33 1.78 -24.53 -4.12
CA LEU A 33 3.02 -23.86 -3.70
C LEU A 33 3.44 -24.27 -2.28
N ILE A 34 2.49 -24.42 -1.36
CA ILE A 34 2.76 -24.88 0.01
C ILE A 34 3.25 -26.34 0.01
N ARG A 35 2.57 -27.25 -0.70
CA ARG A 35 2.95 -28.67 -0.79
C ARG A 35 4.33 -28.88 -1.40
N GLU A 36 4.73 -28.03 -2.34
CA GLU A 36 6.04 -28.10 -3.02
C GLU A 36 7.14 -27.31 -2.30
N ASN A 37 6.86 -26.74 -1.11
CA ASN A 37 7.78 -25.87 -0.37
C ASN A 37 8.28 -24.65 -1.19
N LYS A 38 7.43 -24.12 -2.07
CA LYS A 38 7.70 -22.94 -2.91
C LYS A 38 7.08 -21.68 -2.33
N VAL A 39 7.19 -21.50 -1.02
CA VAL A 39 6.57 -20.39 -0.27
C VAL A 39 7.04 -19.01 -0.74
N PHE A 40 8.27 -18.91 -1.24
CA PHE A 40 8.81 -17.67 -1.80
C PHE A 40 8.02 -17.14 -3.01
N ARG A 41 7.20 -17.97 -3.68
CA ARG A 41 6.32 -17.54 -4.79
C ARG A 41 4.97 -17.01 -4.33
N ILE A 42 4.64 -17.14 -3.04
CA ILE A 42 3.32 -16.74 -2.51
C ILE A 42 3.12 -15.22 -2.63
N THR A 43 4.15 -14.41 -2.39
CA THR A 43 4.07 -12.94 -2.54
C THR A 43 3.61 -12.52 -3.94
N SER A 44 4.21 -13.08 -4.99
CA SER A 44 3.79 -12.82 -6.38
C SER A 44 2.38 -13.35 -6.67
N ALA A 45 1.99 -14.46 -6.04
CA ALA A 45 0.64 -14.99 -6.16
C ALA A 45 -0.40 -14.07 -5.49
N ILE A 46 -0.07 -13.43 -4.35
CA ILE A 46 -0.92 -12.40 -3.71
C ILE A 46 -1.09 -11.20 -4.64
N GLN A 47 -0.01 -10.69 -5.21
CA GLN A 47 -0.03 -9.54 -6.13
C GLN A 47 -0.95 -9.80 -7.35
N THR A 48 -0.84 -10.97 -7.95
CA THR A 48 -1.68 -11.37 -9.09
C THR A 48 -3.10 -11.78 -8.69
N GLY A 49 -3.31 -12.10 -7.40
CA GLY A 49 -4.59 -12.50 -6.82
C GLY A 49 -5.53 -11.36 -6.43
N ALA A 50 -5.24 -10.12 -6.83
CA ALA A 50 -6.02 -8.93 -6.47
C ALA A 50 -7.53 -9.06 -6.81
N LYS A 51 -7.86 -9.69 -7.94
CA LYS A 51 -9.27 -9.96 -8.33
C LYS A 51 -10.01 -10.89 -7.36
N SER A 52 -9.26 -11.71 -6.63
CA SER A 52 -9.78 -12.61 -5.59
C SER A 52 -9.75 -11.97 -4.20
N GLY A 53 -9.53 -10.65 -4.10
CA GLY A 53 -9.46 -9.92 -2.84
C GLY A 53 -8.13 -10.05 -2.10
N MET A 54 -7.08 -10.58 -2.75
CA MET A 54 -5.75 -10.63 -2.16
C MET A 54 -5.06 -9.25 -2.21
N GLN A 55 -4.22 -8.97 -1.23
CA GLN A 55 -3.37 -7.78 -1.23
C GLN A 55 -2.20 -7.97 -0.27
N LEU A 56 -1.06 -7.34 -0.56
CA LEU A 56 0.09 -7.29 0.34
C LEU A 56 -0.11 -6.26 1.45
N LEU A 57 0.55 -6.47 2.59
CA LEU A 57 0.53 -5.51 3.70
C LEU A 57 1.02 -4.13 3.27
N ASP A 58 2.16 -4.07 2.57
CA ASP A 58 2.82 -2.82 2.17
C ASP A 58 1.98 -2.02 1.16
N ASP A 59 1.19 -2.70 0.33
CA ASP A 59 0.23 -2.04 -0.57
C ASP A 59 -0.92 -1.41 0.22
N HIS A 60 -1.41 -2.08 1.26
CA HIS A 60 -2.46 -1.50 2.10
C HIS A 60 -1.91 -0.35 2.97
N LEU A 61 -0.70 -0.50 3.51
CA LEU A 61 0.03 0.56 4.21
C LEU A 61 0.22 1.81 3.33
N PHE A 62 0.66 1.62 2.08
CA PHE A 62 0.76 2.71 1.10
C PHE A 62 -0.57 3.46 0.93
N ARG A 63 -1.68 2.73 0.74
CA ARG A 63 -3.02 3.32 0.61
C ARG A 63 -3.46 4.09 1.86
N LEU A 64 -3.11 3.61 3.06
CA LEU A 64 -3.44 4.32 4.31
C LEU A 64 -2.70 5.65 4.42
N TRP A 65 -1.45 5.70 3.97
CA TRP A 65 -0.70 6.95 3.86
C TRP A 65 -1.26 7.87 2.77
N GLU A 66 -1.49 7.34 1.56
CA GLU A 66 -2.01 8.08 0.40
C GLU A 66 -3.37 8.74 0.71
N ASN A 67 -4.24 8.03 1.43
CA ASN A 67 -5.53 8.53 1.90
C ASN A 67 -5.44 9.42 3.14
N LYS A 68 -4.24 9.82 3.58
CA LYS A 68 -3.98 10.66 4.76
C LYS A 68 -4.63 10.11 6.03
N THR A 69 -4.72 8.77 6.15
CA THR A 69 -5.28 8.10 7.33
C THR A 69 -4.21 7.89 8.41
N CYS A 70 -3.00 7.56 7.98
CA CYS A 70 -1.81 7.37 8.84
C CYS A 70 -0.67 8.27 8.37
N THR A 71 0.25 8.61 9.27
CA THR A 71 1.45 9.37 8.89
C THR A 71 2.46 8.49 8.16
N LYS A 72 3.39 9.12 7.45
CA LYS A 72 4.46 8.44 6.70
C LYS A 72 5.34 7.61 7.64
N GLU A 73 5.67 8.18 8.79
CA GLU A 73 6.52 7.56 9.82
C GLU A 73 5.88 6.27 10.32
N GLU A 74 4.59 6.32 10.65
CA GLU A 74 3.84 5.16 11.15
C GLU A 74 3.73 4.05 10.11
N VAL A 75 3.47 4.41 8.85
CA VAL A 75 3.41 3.45 7.75
C VAL A 75 4.76 2.78 7.50
N LEU A 76 5.85 3.55 7.48
CA LEU A 76 7.20 3.02 7.25
C LEU A 76 7.69 2.14 8.41
N MET A 77 7.32 2.46 9.66
CA MET A 77 7.66 1.63 10.82
C MET A 77 7.01 0.24 10.79
N LYS A 78 5.94 0.04 10.02
CA LYS A 78 5.20 -1.24 9.93
C LYS A 78 5.41 -1.98 8.61
N ALA A 79 6.18 -1.42 7.69
CA ALA A 79 6.39 -2.00 6.37
C ALA A 79 7.31 -3.23 6.42
N ASN A 80 7.06 -4.20 5.54
CA ASN A 80 7.95 -5.34 5.34
C ASN A 80 9.17 -4.93 4.49
N GLN A 81 8.95 -4.14 3.44
CA GLN A 81 9.98 -3.62 2.53
C GLN A 81 10.06 -2.09 2.63
N VAL A 82 10.69 -1.62 3.72
CA VAL A 82 10.78 -0.18 4.05
C VAL A 82 11.39 0.65 2.92
N ASP A 83 12.46 0.15 2.30
CA ASP A 83 13.15 0.86 1.22
C ASP A 83 12.26 1.03 -0.01
N GLU A 84 11.57 -0.03 -0.43
CA GLU A 84 10.66 0.00 -1.58
C GLU A 84 9.45 0.91 -1.30
N LEU A 85 8.85 0.79 -0.11
CA LEU A 85 7.70 1.60 0.26
C LEU A 85 8.08 3.09 0.38
N SER A 86 9.24 3.39 0.97
CA SER A 86 9.73 4.77 1.10
C SER A 86 10.03 5.40 -0.27
N ALA A 87 10.62 4.64 -1.19
CA ALA A 87 10.86 5.08 -2.56
C ALA A 87 9.53 5.35 -3.31
N LYS A 88 8.55 4.46 -3.16
CA LYS A 88 7.21 4.60 -3.73
C LYS A 88 6.51 5.85 -3.20
N ILE A 89 6.52 6.05 -1.88
CA ILE A 89 5.97 7.26 -1.22
C ILE A 89 6.65 8.53 -1.76
N ALA A 90 7.98 8.55 -1.83
CA ALA A 90 8.71 9.72 -2.32
C ALA A 90 8.42 10.04 -3.80
N ALA A 91 8.25 9.01 -4.64
CA ALA A 91 7.84 9.20 -6.03
C ALA A 91 6.43 9.78 -6.15
N THR A 92 5.48 9.30 -5.35
CA THR A 92 4.12 9.84 -5.30
C THR A 92 4.08 11.28 -4.77
N GLU A 93 4.87 11.59 -3.73
CA GLU A 93 5.03 12.96 -3.22
C GLU A 93 5.54 13.91 -4.32
N ARG A 94 6.55 13.50 -5.10
CA ARG A 94 7.05 14.30 -6.24
C ARG A 94 5.98 14.57 -7.28
N GLY A 95 5.18 13.57 -7.65
CA GLY A 95 4.06 13.76 -8.58
C GLY A 95 3.07 14.83 -8.08
N PHE A 96 2.75 14.83 -6.78
CA PHE A 96 1.89 15.87 -6.21
C PHE A 96 2.50 17.27 -6.29
N PHE A 97 3.82 17.40 -6.16
CA PHE A 97 4.50 18.71 -6.28
C PHE A 97 4.45 19.21 -7.73
N GLU A 98 4.72 18.35 -8.70
CA GLU A 98 4.66 18.68 -10.13
C GLU A 98 3.24 19.14 -10.54
N ASP A 99 2.22 18.37 -10.16
CA ASP A 99 0.81 18.70 -10.43
C ASP A 99 0.39 20.03 -9.76
N ALA A 100 0.85 20.28 -8.54
CA ALA A 100 0.53 21.51 -7.80
C ALA A 100 1.20 22.75 -8.43
N ASP A 101 2.44 22.62 -8.91
CA ASP A 101 3.15 23.70 -9.55
C ASP A 101 2.56 24.03 -10.92
N GLU A 102 2.15 23.02 -11.69
CA GLU A 102 1.37 23.22 -12.92
C GLU A 102 0.04 23.94 -12.66
N ALA A 103 -0.70 23.51 -11.64
CA ALA A 103 -1.98 24.12 -11.27
C ALA A 103 -1.82 25.60 -10.86
N LYS A 104 -0.79 25.92 -10.07
CA LYS A 104 -0.46 27.31 -9.69
C LYS A 104 -0.10 28.17 -10.90
N GLN A 105 0.70 27.65 -11.84
CA GLN A 105 1.05 28.37 -13.07
C GLN A 105 -0.17 28.65 -13.96
N ARG A 106 -1.11 27.71 -14.05
CA ARG A 106 -2.38 27.89 -14.79
C ARG A 106 -3.28 28.93 -14.11
N MET A 107 -3.35 28.95 -12.79
CA MET A 107 -4.12 29.98 -12.05
C MET A 107 -3.52 31.37 -12.21
N ASN A 108 -2.19 31.53 -12.12
CA ASN A 108 -1.54 32.84 -12.19
C ASN A 108 -1.63 33.49 -13.60
N LYS A 109 -1.80 32.68 -14.66
CA LYS A 109 -2.08 33.16 -16.02
C LYS A 109 -3.51 33.68 -16.20
N LYS A 110 -4.50 33.20 -15.43
CA LYS A 110 -5.90 33.65 -15.52
C LYS A 110 -6.16 34.97 -14.80
N THR A 111 -5.36 35.34 -13.80
CA THR A 111 -5.50 36.58 -13.02
C THR A 111 -4.87 37.80 -13.71
N LYS A 112 -4.17 37.61 -14.83
CA LYS A 112 -3.45 38.67 -15.57
C LYS A 112 -4.22 39.24 -16.78
N VAL A 113 -5.53 39.01 -16.86
CA VAL A 113 -6.44 39.58 -17.88
C VAL A 113 -7.51 40.42 -17.19
#